data_AF-A0A353NMC9-F1
#
_entry.id   AF-A0A353NMC9-F1
#
_cell.length_a   1.000
_cell.length_b   1.000
_cell.length_c   1.000
_cell.angle_alpha   90.00
_cell.angle_beta   90.00
_cell.angle_gamma   90.00
#
_symmetry.space_group_name_H-M   'P 1'
#
loop_
_entity.id
_entity.type
_entity.pdbx_description
1 polymer ?
#
loop_
_entity_poly.entity_id
_entity_poly.type
_entity_poly.pdbx_seq_one_letter_code
_entity_poly.pdbx_strand_id
1 'polypeptide(L)'
;MKSSFKNLGISPPILKALEEMGFETPTEVQSRAIPPSLNRQDLIVRSETGSGKTAVFGVSLLQLIDPAVSGPQALILEPTRELAAQVDSDLQKISKYLHYKTTAVYGQHNMNQEIEALNKGASIVTGTPGRVYDHIEHRNLTTKNIAFLVLDEADRMLDMGFWDQVMRIVK
;
A
#
# COMPACT_ATOMS: atom_id res chain seq x y z
N MET A 1 -28.22 -12.53 1.74
CA MET A 1 -27.64 -12.12 0.42
C MET A 1 -26.15 -12.36 0.49
N LYS A 2 -25.54 -13.03 -0.49
CA LYS A 2 -24.07 -13.19 -0.53
C LYS A 2 -23.43 -11.80 -0.66
N SER A 3 -22.40 -11.51 0.14
CA SER A 3 -21.61 -10.28 0.00
C SER A 3 -20.91 -10.29 -1.38
N SER A 4 -20.84 -9.14 -2.04
CA SER A 4 -20.22 -8.99 -3.35
C SER A 4 -19.37 -7.73 -3.37
N PHE A 5 -18.19 -7.80 -4.00
CA PHE A 5 -17.30 -6.64 -4.19
C PHE A 5 -18.00 -5.48 -4.90
N LYS A 6 -18.94 -5.77 -5.81
CA LYS A 6 -19.71 -4.75 -6.53
C LYS A 6 -20.53 -3.83 -5.61
N ASN A 7 -20.87 -4.32 -4.41
CA ASN A 7 -21.66 -3.57 -3.44
C ASN A 7 -20.78 -2.74 -2.48
N LEU A 8 -19.46 -2.77 -2.63
CA LEU A 8 -18.51 -2.08 -1.73
C LEU A 8 -18.06 -0.71 -2.25
N GLY A 9 -18.62 -0.22 -3.37
CA GLY A 9 -18.25 1.09 -3.93
C GLY A 9 -16.92 1.09 -4.69
N ILE A 10 -16.48 -0.07 -5.18
CA ILE A 10 -15.21 -0.24 -5.91
C ILE A 10 -15.39 0.09 -7.39
N SER A 11 -14.45 0.83 -7.98
CA SER A 11 -14.49 1.19 -9.40
C SER A 11 -14.43 -0.04 -10.33
N PRO A 12 -15.05 0.02 -11.53
CA PRO A 12 -15.03 -1.09 -12.48
C PRO A 12 -13.63 -1.60 -12.88
N PRO A 13 -12.59 -0.75 -13.10
CA PRO A 13 -11.25 -1.22 -13.41
C PRO A 13 -10.63 -2.09 -12.30
N ILE A 14 -10.83 -1.70 -11.04
CA ILE A 14 -10.33 -2.46 -9.88
C ILE A 14 -11.13 -3.75 -9.71
N LEU A 15 -12.46 -3.70 -9.83
CA LEU A 15 -13.30 -4.90 -9.78
C LEU A 15 -12.87 -5.95 -10.80
N LYS A 16 -12.56 -5.53 -12.03
CA LYS A 16 -12.06 -6.41 -13.08
C LYS A 16 -10.72 -7.05 -12.70
N ALA A 17 -9.80 -6.28 -12.14
CA ALA A 17 -8.52 -6.80 -11.68
C ALA A 17 -8.68 -7.84 -10.55
N LEU A 18 -9.56 -7.55 -9.57
CA LEU A 18 -9.87 -8.47 -8.47
C LEU A 18 -10.48 -9.79 -8.99
N GLU A 19 -11.39 -9.72 -9.96
CA GLU A 19 -12.00 -10.92 -10.59
C GLU A 19 -10.92 -11.80 -11.25
N GLU A 20 -9.98 -11.21 -12.00
CA GLU A 20 -8.88 -11.94 -12.63
C GLU A 20 -7.87 -12.51 -11.64
N MET A 21 -7.74 -11.89 -10.46
CA MET A 21 -6.95 -12.42 -9.34
C MET A 21 -7.68 -13.54 -8.58
N GLY A 22 -8.92 -13.88 -8.94
CA GLY A 22 -9.71 -14.95 -8.33
C GLY A 22 -10.51 -14.53 -7.09
N PHE A 23 -10.73 -13.22 -6.87
CA PHE A 23 -11.56 -12.74 -5.77
C PHE A 23 -13.04 -12.91 -6.10
N GLU A 24 -13.66 -13.96 -5.54
CA GLU A 24 -15.08 -14.26 -5.78
C GLU A 24 -16.01 -13.47 -4.85
N THR A 25 -15.76 -13.54 -3.54
CA THR A 25 -16.57 -12.89 -2.50
C THR A 25 -15.66 -12.19 -1.49
N PRO A 26 -16.05 -11.01 -0.99
CA PRO A 26 -15.23 -10.28 -0.04
C PRO A 26 -15.21 -11.01 1.30
N THR A 27 -14.02 -11.09 1.91
CA THR A 27 -13.85 -11.55 3.28
C THR A 27 -14.55 -10.60 4.25
N GLU A 28 -14.69 -10.99 5.52
CA GLU A 28 -15.30 -10.12 6.54
C GLU A 28 -14.52 -8.81 6.69
N VAL A 29 -13.18 -8.89 6.77
CA VAL A 29 -12.33 -7.70 6.87
C VAL A 29 -12.47 -6.79 5.66
N GLN A 30 -12.55 -7.35 4.45
CA GLN A 30 -12.76 -6.57 3.23
C GLN A 30 -14.12 -5.88 3.19
N SER A 31 -15.17 -6.61 3.54
CA SER A 31 -16.55 -6.09 3.55
C SER A 31 -16.72 -4.95 4.56
N ARG A 32 -16.02 -5.03 5.70
CA ARG A 32 -16.10 -4.03 6.78
C ARG A 32 -15.19 -2.84 6.59
N ALA A 33 -14.00 -3.03 6.00
CA ALA A 33 -12.96 -2.00 5.95
C ALA A 33 -12.91 -1.23 4.63
N ILE A 34 -13.32 -1.82 3.49
CA ILE A 34 -13.30 -1.11 2.20
C ILE A 34 -14.24 0.12 2.22
N PRO A 35 -15.53 0.02 2.58
CA PRO A 35 -16.42 1.18 2.53
C PRO A 35 -15.97 2.38 3.39
N PRO A 36 -15.58 2.24 4.67
CA PRO A 36 -15.09 3.39 5.43
C PRO A 36 -13.73 3.91 4.92
N SER A 37 -12.84 3.04 4.42
CA SER A 37 -11.57 3.47 3.82
C SER A 37 -11.80 4.31 2.56
N LEU A 38 -12.77 3.93 1.70
CA LEU A 38 -13.20 4.74 0.55
C LEU A 38 -13.81 6.09 0.94
N ASN A 39 -14.37 6.18 2.15
CA ASN A 39 -14.85 7.44 2.72
C ASN A 39 -13.74 8.26 3.42
N ARG A 40 -12.46 7.93 3.19
CA ARG A 40 -11.29 8.61 3.77
C ARG A 40 -11.29 8.63 5.30
N GLN A 41 -11.83 7.59 5.94
CA GLN A 41 -11.76 7.43 7.39
C GLN A 41 -10.47 6.71 7.78
N ASP A 42 -9.86 7.15 8.89
CA ASP A 42 -8.73 6.46 9.50
C ASP A 42 -9.21 5.14 10.13
N LEU A 43 -8.43 4.07 9.95
CA LEU A 43 -8.81 2.73 10.36
C LEU A 43 -7.71 2.05 11.17
N ILE A 44 -8.12 1.36 12.22
CA ILE A 44 -7.34 0.30 12.87
C ILE A 44 -8.03 -1.02 12.55
N VAL A 45 -7.32 -1.89 11.84
CA VAL A 45 -7.85 -3.18 11.38
C VAL A 45 -7.07 -4.30 12.06
N ARG A 46 -7.77 -5.10 12.88
CA ARG A 46 -7.20 -6.29 13.50
C ARG A 46 -7.79 -7.54 12.85
N SER A 47 -6.94 -8.26 12.11
CA SER A 47 -7.30 -9.54 11.50
C SER A 47 -6.05 -10.38 11.26
N GLU A 48 -6.24 -11.70 11.14
CA GLU A 48 -5.17 -12.65 10.89
C GLU A 48 -4.48 -12.41 9.53
N THR A 49 -3.21 -12.80 9.40
CA THR A 49 -2.50 -12.80 8.12
C THR A 49 -3.24 -13.69 7.11
N GLY A 50 -3.27 -13.29 5.84
CA GLY A 50 -4.04 -14.00 4.81
C GLY A 50 -5.54 -13.67 4.78
N SER A 51 -6.05 -12.82 5.68
CA SER A 51 -7.46 -12.37 5.67
C SER A 51 -7.82 -11.42 4.52
N GLY A 52 -6.83 -11.01 3.72
CA GLY A 52 -7.02 -10.17 2.54
C GLY A 52 -6.95 -8.66 2.81
N LYS A 53 -6.21 -8.22 3.83
CA LYS A 53 -5.97 -6.81 4.19
C LYS A 53 -5.35 -6.00 3.04
N THR A 54 -4.44 -6.60 2.26
CA THR A 54 -3.82 -5.94 1.11
C THR A 54 -4.84 -5.43 0.09
N ALA A 55 -5.90 -6.20 -0.17
CA ALA A 55 -6.98 -5.74 -1.05
C ALA A 55 -7.75 -4.55 -0.44
N VAL A 56 -7.85 -4.44 0.90
CA VAL A 56 -8.55 -3.32 1.56
C VAL A 56 -7.86 -2.00 1.25
N PHE A 57 -6.59 -1.89 1.63
CA PHE A 57 -5.86 -0.63 1.40
C PHE A 57 -5.53 -0.44 -0.08
N GLY A 58 -5.22 -1.52 -0.83
CA GLY A 58 -4.93 -1.45 -2.26
C GLY A 58 -6.09 -0.91 -3.08
N VAL A 59 -7.31 -1.43 -2.88
CA VAL A 59 -8.53 -0.90 -3.51
C VAL A 59 -8.72 0.58 -3.16
N SER A 60 -8.55 0.92 -1.89
CA SER A 60 -8.88 2.25 -1.39
C SER A 60 -7.90 3.31 -1.89
N LEU A 61 -6.59 3.04 -1.78
CA LEU A 61 -5.56 3.96 -2.27
C LEU A 61 -5.65 4.11 -3.79
N LEU A 62 -5.83 3.03 -4.56
CA LEU A 62 -5.87 3.09 -6.04
C LEU A 62 -7.11 3.83 -6.55
N GLN A 63 -8.18 3.89 -5.77
CA GLN A 63 -9.39 4.64 -6.13
C GLN A 63 -9.34 6.10 -5.67
N LEU A 64 -8.56 6.44 -4.64
CA LEU A 64 -8.59 7.76 -4.00
C LEU A 64 -7.41 8.68 -4.34
N ILE A 65 -6.28 8.13 -4.81
CA ILE A 65 -5.13 8.91 -5.30
C ILE A 65 -5.31 9.23 -6.79
N ASP A 66 -4.56 10.21 -7.31
CA ASP A 66 -4.64 10.63 -8.71
C ASP A 66 -3.37 10.20 -9.47
N PRO A 67 -3.44 9.28 -10.46
CA PRO A 67 -2.26 8.84 -11.20
C PRO A 67 -1.60 9.96 -12.02
N ALA A 68 -2.30 11.07 -12.29
CA ALA A 68 -1.74 12.22 -13.00
C ALA A 68 -0.85 13.10 -12.12
N VAL A 69 -0.99 13.01 -10.79
CA VAL A 69 -0.13 13.75 -9.85
C VAL A 69 1.21 13.05 -9.74
N SER A 70 2.28 13.79 -10.07
CA SER A 70 3.64 13.27 -10.03
C SER A 70 4.13 13.04 -8.60
N GLY A 71 4.82 11.92 -8.44
CA GLY A 71 5.47 11.50 -7.20
C GLY A 71 4.56 10.74 -6.23
N PRO A 72 5.12 10.26 -5.11
CA PRO A 72 4.42 9.38 -4.20
C PRO A 72 3.23 10.05 -3.50
N GLN A 73 2.10 9.37 -3.50
CA GLN A 73 0.86 9.75 -2.82
C GLN A 73 0.43 8.75 -1.74
N ALA A 74 0.97 7.52 -1.79
CA ALA A 74 0.75 6.51 -0.77
C ALA A 74 2.10 5.91 -0.31
N LEU A 75 2.24 5.74 1.00
CA LEU A 75 3.35 5.05 1.64
C LEU A 75 2.81 3.87 2.44
N ILE A 76 3.37 2.68 2.21
CA ILE A 76 3.00 1.45 2.89
C ILE A 76 4.25 0.90 3.58
N LEU A 77 4.21 0.79 4.90
CA LEU A 77 5.29 0.23 5.69
C LEU A 77 5.00 -1.23 6.00
N GLU A 78 5.98 -2.07 5.67
CA GLU A 78 5.95 -3.52 5.89
C GLU A 78 7.15 -3.94 6.75
N PRO A 79 7.03 -4.89 7.68
CA PRO A 79 8.12 -5.24 8.59
C PRO A 79 9.28 -5.98 7.91
N THR A 80 9.02 -6.68 6.79
CA THR A 80 10.04 -7.44 6.07
C THR A 80 10.05 -7.15 4.58
N ARG A 81 11.14 -7.57 3.93
CA ARG A 81 11.36 -7.33 2.50
C ARG A 81 10.44 -8.17 1.64
N GLU A 82 10.21 -9.40 2.07
CA GLU A 82 9.35 -10.36 1.41
C GLU A 82 7.91 -9.83 1.39
N LEU A 83 7.44 -9.28 2.51
CA LEU A 83 6.12 -8.65 2.59
C LEU A 83 6.05 -7.37 1.74
N ALA A 84 7.07 -6.51 1.79
CA ALA A 84 7.14 -5.34 0.93
C ALA A 84 7.06 -5.67 -0.57
N ALA A 85 7.83 -6.68 -1.01
CA ALA A 85 7.81 -7.14 -2.40
C ALA A 85 6.47 -7.81 -2.77
N GLN A 86 5.88 -8.58 -1.86
CA GLN A 86 4.59 -9.23 -2.08
C GLN A 86 3.46 -8.19 -2.22
N VAL A 87 3.43 -7.20 -1.33
CA VAL A 87 2.42 -6.12 -1.37
C VAL A 87 2.58 -5.26 -2.63
N ASP A 88 3.80 -4.91 -3.04
CA ASP A 88 4.03 -4.22 -4.31
C ASP A 88 3.54 -5.04 -5.52
N SER A 89 3.83 -6.34 -5.54
CA SER A 89 3.34 -7.25 -6.60
C SER A 89 1.81 -7.33 -6.63
N ASP A 90 1.15 -7.39 -5.48
CA ASP A 90 -0.30 -7.42 -5.42
C ASP A 90 -0.92 -6.09 -5.83
N LEU A 91 -0.32 -4.96 -5.46
CA LEU A 91 -0.75 -3.64 -5.93
C LEU A 91 -0.65 -3.52 -7.45
N GLN A 92 0.42 -4.02 -8.07
CA GLN A 92 0.57 -4.04 -9.53
C GLN A 92 -0.54 -4.85 -10.21
N LYS A 93 -0.94 -5.99 -9.61
CA LYS A 93 -2.06 -6.79 -10.11
C LYS A 93 -3.39 -6.07 -9.96
N ILE A 94 -3.67 -5.49 -8.79
CA ILE A 94 -4.92 -4.74 -8.54
C ILE A 94 -4.99 -3.50 -9.45
N SER A 95 -3.86 -2.87 -9.73
CA SER A 95 -3.75 -1.69 -10.59
C SER A 95 -3.64 -2.00 -12.08
N LYS A 96 -3.79 -3.27 -12.52
CA LYS A 96 -3.57 -3.70 -13.92
C LYS A 96 -4.31 -2.86 -14.97
N TYR A 97 -5.49 -2.34 -14.62
CA TYR A 97 -6.33 -1.51 -15.51
C TYR A 97 -6.26 -0.01 -15.19
N LEU A 98 -5.24 0.42 -14.47
CA LEU A 98 -5.01 1.79 -14.02
C LEU A 98 -3.58 2.21 -14.38
N HIS A 99 -3.33 3.51 -14.41
CA HIS A 99 -2.02 4.07 -14.80
C HIS A 99 -1.16 4.45 -13.59
N TYR A 100 -1.06 3.55 -12.60
CA TYR A 100 -0.21 3.76 -11.44
C TYR A 100 1.17 3.17 -11.62
N LYS A 101 2.16 3.82 -11.01
CA LYS A 101 3.51 3.28 -10.85
C LYS A 101 3.72 2.95 -9.39
N THR A 102 4.15 1.74 -9.09
CA THR A 102 4.47 1.31 -7.73
C THR A 102 5.95 0.92 -7.65
N THR A 103 6.52 1.01 -6.47
CA THR A 103 7.88 0.51 -6.22
C THR A 103 8.03 0.04 -4.78
N ALA A 104 8.78 -1.05 -4.60
CA ALA A 104 9.20 -1.53 -3.29
C ALA A 104 10.62 -1.05 -2.96
N VAL A 105 10.85 -0.59 -1.72
CA VAL A 105 12.17 -0.20 -1.21
C VAL A 105 12.51 -0.97 0.07
N TYR A 106 13.65 -1.65 0.07
CA TYR A 106 14.10 -2.42 1.24
C TYR A 106 15.61 -2.69 1.26
N GLY A 107 16.16 -3.09 2.41
CA GLY A 107 17.60 -3.38 2.57
C GLY A 107 18.14 -4.43 1.59
N GLN A 108 19.46 -4.42 1.33
CA GLN A 108 20.17 -5.31 0.37
C GLN A 108 19.72 -5.23 -1.10
N HIS A 109 18.69 -4.45 -1.42
CA HIS A 109 18.38 -4.04 -2.78
C HIS A 109 19.28 -2.86 -3.23
N ASN A 110 19.42 -2.68 -4.55
CA ASN A 110 20.27 -1.64 -5.12
C ASN A 110 19.62 -0.26 -4.95
N MET A 111 20.25 0.59 -4.13
CA MET A 111 19.80 1.96 -3.85
C MET A 111 19.57 2.79 -5.12
N ASN A 112 20.43 2.63 -6.14
CA ASN A 112 20.30 3.42 -7.36
C ASN A 112 19.07 3.00 -8.18
N GLN A 113 18.68 1.73 -8.15
CA GLN A 113 17.45 1.26 -8.81
C GLN A 113 16.21 1.79 -8.10
N GLU A 114 16.23 1.81 -6.76
CA GLU A 114 15.16 2.41 -5.95
C GLU A 114 15.03 3.91 -6.26
N ILE A 115 16.15 4.65 -6.27
CA ILE A 115 16.18 6.08 -6.65
C ILE A 115 15.65 6.30 -8.06
N GLU A 116 16.05 5.47 -9.02
CA GLU A 116 15.57 5.58 -10.40
C GLU A 116 14.05 5.36 -10.50
N ALA A 117 13.51 4.38 -9.77
CA ALA A 117 12.07 4.13 -9.71
C ALA A 117 11.31 5.31 -9.09
N LEU A 118 11.83 5.88 -8.00
CA LEU A 118 11.27 7.08 -7.37
C LEU A 118 11.29 8.28 -8.32
N ASN A 119 12.42 8.52 -9.00
CA ASN A 119 12.57 9.60 -9.99
C ASN A 119 11.66 9.43 -11.21
N LYS A 120 11.30 8.19 -11.57
CA LYS A 120 10.30 7.90 -12.61
C LYS A 120 8.86 8.21 -12.19
N GLY A 121 8.65 8.74 -10.98
CA GLY A 121 7.37 9.21 -10.48
C GLY A 121 6.49 8.09 -9.96
N ALA A 122 7.04 7.20 -9.12
CA ALA A 122 6.24 6.21 -8.41
C ALA A 122 5.11 6.91 -7.63
N SER A 123 3.86 6.48 -7.83
CA SER A 123 2.67 6.98 -7.13
C SER A 123 2.50 6.34 -5.76
N ILE A 124 2.98 5.10 -5.60
CA ILE A 124 2.85 4.29 -4.40
C ILE A 124 4.22 3.71 -4.06
N VAL A 125 4.64 3.85 -2.82
CA VAL A 125 5.89 3.29 -2.31
C VAL A 125 5.56 2.31 -1.19
N THR A 126 6.00 1.08 -1.34
CA THR A 126 5.96 0.05 -0.29
C THR A 126 7.38 -0.14 0.23
N GLY A 127 7.58 -0.32 1.53
CA GLY A 127 8.95 -0.58 1.99
C GLY A 127 9.11 -0.87 3.47
N THR A 128 10.31 -1.32 3.82
CA THR A 128 10.69 -1.52 5.22
C THR A 128 11.03 -0.20 5.91
N PRO A 129 10.66 0.02 7.19
CA PRO A 129 10.86 1.29 7.88
C PRO A 129 12.29 1.85 7.77
N GLY A 130 13.31 1.02 7.99
CA GLY A 130 14.71 1.47 7.88
C GLY A 130 15.06 2.03 6.51
N ARG A 131 14.73 1.32 5.43
CA ARG A 131 15.05 1.78 4.07
C ARG A 131 14.23 3.00 3.65
N VAL A 132 12.94 3.03 4.01
CA VAL A 132 12.09 4.20 3.73
C VAL A 132 12.67 5.43 4.41
N TYR A 133 13.03 5.32 5.69
CA TYR A 133 13.68 6.40 6.43
C TYR A 133 14.99 6.84 5.74
N ASP A 134 15.85 5.91 5.31
CA ASP A 134 17.06 6.25 4.57
C ASP A 134 16.78 7.06 3.30
N HIS A 135 15.76 6.70 2.51
CA HIS A 135 15.40 7.48 1.32
C HIS A 135 14.87 8.88 1.66
N ILE A 136 14.13 9.04 2.75
CA ILE A 136 13.63 10.34 3.20
C ILE A 136 14.78 11.23 3.65
N GLU A 137 15.67 10.71 4.51
CA GLU A 137 16.84 11.46 5.03
C GLU A 137 17.77 11.94 3.91
N HIS A 138 17.96 11.11 2.88
CA HIS A 138 18.77 11.47 1.72
C HIS A 138 18.00 12.24 0.63
N ARG A 139 16.73 12.61 0.87
CA ARG A 139 15.86 13.34 -0.06
C ARG A 139 15.60 12.62 -1.39
N ASN A 140 15.75 11.29 -1.41
CA ASN A 140 15.41 10.44 -2.55
C ASN A 140 13.89 10.23 -2.63
N LEU A 141 13.22 10.18 -1.48
CA LEU A 141 11.77 10.04 -1.36
C LEU A 141 11.17 11.35 -0.85
N THR A 142 10.37 12.02 -1.68
CA THR A 142 9.56 13.17 -1.26
C THR A 142 8.25 12.69 -0.63
N THR A 143 7.93 13.19 0.56
CA THR A 143 6.71 12.85 1.29
C THR A 143 5.61 13.92 1.18
N LYS A 144 5.87 15.02 0.46
CA LYS A 144 4.97 16.19 0.38
C LYS A 144 3.56 15.86 -0.11
N ASN A 145 3.42 14.88 -0.99
CA ASN A 145 2.15 14.50 -1.61
C ASN A 145 1.52 13.25 -0.98
N ILE A 146 2.13 12.68 0.07
CA ILE A 146 1.60 11.48 0.73
C ILE A 146 0.28 11.84 1.42
N ALA A 147 -0.81 11.29 0.89
CA ALA A 147 -2.15 11.42 1.42
C ALA A 147 -2.64 10.13 2.11
N PHE A 148 -1.94 9.01 1.87
CA PHE A 148 -2.25 7.71 2.46
C PHE A 148 -1.00 7.10 3.08
N LEU A 149 -1.11 6.74 4.36
CA LEU A 149 -0.10 5.99 5.08
C LEU A 149 -0.72 4.68 5.58
N VAL A 150 -0.05 3.56 5.32
CA VAL A 150 -0.44 2.23 5.81
C VAL A 150 0.71 1.67 6.64
N LEU A 151 0.40 1.15 7.83
CA LEU A 151 1.31 0.38 8.66
C LEU A 151 0.76 -1.05 8.74
N ASP A 152 1.24 -1.97 7.91
CA ASP A 152 0.81 -3.38 7.98
C ASP A 152 1.72 -4.17 8.92
N GLU A 153 1.15 -5.11 9.67
CA GLU A 153 1.86 -5.86 10.73
C GLU A 153 2.62 -4.93 11.71
N ALA A 154 1.96 -3.86 12.17
CA ALA A 154 2.55 -2.84 13.05
C ALA A 154 3.04 -3.38 14.41
N ASP A 155 2.38 -4.42 14.93
CA ASP A 155 2.83 -5.19 16.09
C ASP A 155 4.19 -5.86 15.81
N ARG A 156 4.34 -6.48 14.64
CA ARG A 156 5.62 -7.08 14.23
C ARG A 156 6.71 -6.03 14.03
N MET A 157 6.38 -4.87 13.47
CA MET A 157 7.33 -3.75 13.38
C MET A 157 7.83 -3.31 14.77
N LEU A 158 6.92 -3.26 15.76
CA LEU A 158 7.27 -2.96 17.15
C LEU A 158 8.22 -4.03 17.72
N ASP A 159 7.88 -5.31 17.56
CA ASP A 159 8.69 -6.45 18.05
C ASP A 159 10.09 -6.49 17.42
N MET A 160 10.21 -6.07 16.16
CA MET A 160 11.48 -5.97 15.43
C MET A 160 12.28 -4.72 15.78
N GLY A 161 11.78 -3.84 16.65
CA GLY A 161 12.45 -2.62 17.08
C GLY A 161 12.42 -1.49 16.04
N PHE A 162 11.50 -1.53 15.07
CA PHE A 162 11.37 -0.49 14.05
C PHE A 162 10.57 0.74 14.50
N TRP A 163 10.04 0.74 15.72
CA TRP A 163 9.11 1.78 16.17
C TRP A 163 9.71 3.18 16.11
N ASP A 164 10.98 3.34 16.47
CA ASP A 164 11.67 4.63 16.38
C ASP A 164 11.74 5.13 14.94
N GLN A 165 12.05 4.26 13.96
CA GLN A 165 12.08 4.61 12.55
C GLN A 165 10.67 4.95 12.03
N VAL A 166 9.66 4.16 12.39
CA VAL A 166 8.26 4.45 12.04
C VAL A 166 7.87 5.83 12.55
N MET A 167 8.16 6.15 13.82
CA MET A 167 7.86 7.45 14.40
C MET A 167 8.61 8.62 13.74
N ARG A 168 9.81 8.40 13.21
CA ARG A 168 10.55 9.40 12.44
C ARG A 168 9.98 9.62 11.04
N ILE A 169 9.40 8.59 10.43
CA ILE A 169 8.74 8.70 9.11
C ILE A 169 7.42 9.47 9.24
N VAL A 170 6.69 9.27 10.35
CA VAL A 170 5.34 9.82 10.55
C VAL A 170 5.34 11.29 11.01
N LYS A 171 6.39 11.73 11.71
CA LYS A 171 6.51 13.09 12.26
C LYS A 171 7.07 14.08 11.25
#